data_AF-A0A968QZJ9-F1
#
_entry.id   AF-A0A968QZJ9-F1
#
_cell.length_a   1.000
_cell.length_b   1.000
_cell.length_c   1.000
_cell.angle_alpha   90.00
_cell.angle_beta   90.00
_cell.angle_gamma   90.00
#
_symmetry.space_group_name_H-M   'P 1'
#
loop_
_entity.id
_entity.type
_entity.pdbx_description
1 polymer ?
#
loop_
_entity_poly.entity_id
_entity_poly.type
_entity_poly.pdbx_seq_one_letter_code
_entity_poly.pdbx_strand_id
1 'polypeptide(L)'
;MSEMIAYCGLVCTSCPQYIATQNNDDIAREKIAKQIAETFGLHYKPEEINCDGCLSSGVRLIGFCNTCEVRKCGIEKSVASCLACDDRPCDKLNKFHEFSPGAKVSFEALLRKKTNNYIII
;
A
#
# COMPACT_ATOMS: atom_id res chain seq x y z
N MET A 1 -4.09 -16.06 6.88
CA MET A 1 -3.04 -15.02 6.94
C MET A 1 -3.66 -13.77 7.53
N SER A 2 -2.97 -13.08 8.43
CA SER A 2 -3.46 -11.83 9.02
C SER A 2 -3.50 -10.70 7.98
N GLU A 3 -4.42 -9.75 8.16
CA GLU A 3 -4.52 -8.57 7.29
C GLU A 3 -3.27 -7.69 7.46
N MET A 4 -2.63 -7.31 6.35
CA MET A 4 -1.47 -6.40 6.35
C MET A 4 -1.91 -5.04 5.85
N ILE A 5 -1.86 -4.03 6.72
CA ILE A 5 -2.20 -2.65 6.37
C ILE A 5 -0.90 -1.88 6.11
N ALA A 6 -0.74 -1.39 4.88
CA ALA A 6 0.38 -0.52 4.50
C ALA A 6 0.34 0.81 5.24
N TYR A 7 1.48 1.52 5.29
CA TYR A 7 1.54 2.86 5.88
C TYR A 7 0.47 3.81 5.32
N CYS A 8 0.22 3.77 4.01
CA CYS A 8 -0.77 4.61 3.33
C CYS A 8 -2.23 4.17 3.49
N GLY A 9 -2.51 3.04 4.16
CA GLY A 9 -3.85 2.50 4.38
C GLY A 9 -4.35 1.53 3.32
N LEU A 10 -3.53 1.13 2.35
CA LEU A 10 -3.85 -0.01 1.48
C LEU A 10 -3.76 -1.31 2.26
N VAL A 11 -4.68 -2.23 2.00
CA VAL A 11 -4.62 -3.60 2.52
C VAL A 11 -3.78 -4.45 1.57
N CYS A 12 -2.50 -4.67 1.91
CA CYS A 12 -1.57 -5.42 1.07
C CYS A 12 -2.05 -6.84 0.78
N THR A 13 -2.68 -7.52 1.74
CA THR A 13 -3.21 -8.87 1.55
C THR A 13 -4.39 -8.97 0.58
N SER A 14 -4.96 -7.83 0.17
CA SER A 14 -6.00 -7.72 -0.86
C SER A 14 -5.49 -6.99 -2.10
N CYS A 15 -4.21 -6.63 -2.15
CA CYS A 15 -3.59 -5.90 -3.24
C CYS A 15 -3.24 -6.84 -4.40
N PRO A 16 -3.60 -6.52 -5.67
CA PRO A 16 -3.36 -7.39 -6.82
C PRO A 16 -1.90 -7.83 -6.98
N GLN A 17 -0.95 -6.90 -6.78
CA GLN A 17 0.49 -7.13 -6.90
C GLN A 17 0.96 -8.17 -5.87
N TYR A 18 0.49 -8.05 -4.63
CA TYR A 18 0.81 -8.98 -3.56
C TYR A 18 0.24 -10.36 -3.88
N ILE A 19 -1.04 -10.43 -4.26
CA ILE A 19 -1.72 -11.69 -4.60
C ILE A 19 -1.02 -12.40 -5.76
N ALA A 20 -0.70 -11.67 -6.84
CA ALA A 20 0.02 -12.23 -7.99
C ALA A 20 1.40 -12.78 -7.58
N THR A 21 2.09 -12.10 -6.66
CA THR A 21 3.39 -12.56 -6.14
C THR A 21 3.24 -13.84 -5.32
N GLN A 22 2.27 -13.91 -4.41
CA GLN A 22 2.07 -15.08 -3.56
C GLN A 22 1.59 -16.31 -4.36
N ASN A 23 0.81 -16.09 -5.41
CA ASN A 23 0.33 -17.15 -6.30
C ASN A 23 1.34 -17.50 -7.40
N ASN A 24 2.43 -16.75 -7.52
CA ASN A 24 3.38 -16.83 -8.63
C ASN A 24 2.70 -16.81 -10.01
N ASP A 25 1.80 -15.84 -10.22
CA ASP A 25 0.93 -15.75 -11.39
C ASP A 25 1.45 -14.72 -12.41
N ASP A 26 2.12 -15.19 -13.46
CA ASP A 26 2.70 -14.34 -14.50
C ASP A 26 1.64 -13.64 -15.36
N ILE A 27 0.50 -14.29 -15.61
CA ILE A 27 -0.60 -13.69 -16.39
C ILE A 27 -1.20 -12.52 -15.62
N ALA A 28 -1.33 -12.64 -14.30
CA ALA A 28 -1.76 -11.53 -13.45
C ALA A 28 -0.71 -10.39 -13.46
N ARG A 29 0.59 -10.71 -13.37
CA ARG A 29 1.67 -9.71 -13.41
C ARG A 29 1.67 -8.89 -14.68
N GLU A 30 1.44 -9.51 -15.85
CA GLU A 30 1.30 -8.80 -17.13
C GLU A 30 0.15 -7.79 -17.13
N LYS A 31 -1.04 -8.20 -16.67
CA LYS A 31 -2.22 -7.33 -16.59
C LYS A 31 -1.99 -6.16 -15.64
N ILE A 32 -1.37 -6.44 -14.49
CA ILE A 32 -1.05 -5.44 -13.48
C ILE A 32 -0.03 -4.43 -14.00
N ALA A 33 1.03 -4.88 -14.69
CA ALA A 33 2.01 -3.98 -15.29
C ALA A 33 1.36 -2.99 -16.26
N LYS A 34 0.44 -3.47 -17.12
CA LYS A 34 -0.34 -2.63 -18.02
C LYS A 34 -1.22 -1.63 -17.27
N GLN A 35 -1.95 -2.09 -16.26
CA GLN A 35 -2.82 -1.23 -15.45
C GLN A 35 -2.03 -0.13 -14.72
N ILE A 36 -0.85 -0.46 -14.20
CA ILE A 36 0.01 0.52 -13.52
C ILE A 36 0.50 1.59 -14.50
N ALA A 37 0.88 1.21 -15.72
CA ALA A 37 1.27 2.15 -16.75
C ALA A 37 0.12 3.09 -17.12
N GLU A 38 -1.09 2.56 -17.31
CA GLU A 38 -2.28 3.34 -17.66
C GLU A 38 -2.74 4.28 -16.52
N THR A 39 -2.68 3.81 -15.27
CA THR A 39 -3.22 4.55 -14.12
C THR A 39 -2.23 5.55 -13.54
N PHE A 40 -0.94 5.18 -13.48
CA PHE A 40 0.09 5.94 -12.78
C PHE A 40 1.21 6.44 -13.69
N GLY A 41 1.22 6.08 -14.98
CA GLY A 41 2.32 6.41 -15.89
C GLY A 41 3.64 5.72 -15.54
N LEU A 42 3.61 4.67 -14.71
CA LEU A 42 4.79 3.93 -14.27
C LEU A 42 4.95 2.66 -15.11
N HIS A 43 6.07 2.52 -15.78
CA HIS A 43 6.33 1.41 -16.69
C HIS A 43 7.21 0.36 -16.00
N TYR A 44 6.61 -0.79 -15.73
CA TYR A 44 7.30 -1.97 -15.21
C TYR A 44 7.15 -3.13 -16.19
N LYS A 45 8.16 -3.99 -16.24
CA LYS A 45 8.03 -5.31 -16.84
C LYS A 45 7.21 -6.23 -15.91
N PRO A 46 6.53 -7.25 -16.45
CA PRO A 46 5.79 -8.21 -15.63
C PRO A 46 6.65 -8.84 -14.52
N GLU A 47 7.92 -9.14 -14.80
CA GLU A 47 8.85 -9.75 -13.85
C GLU A 47 9.26 -8.80 -12.70
N GLU A 48 9.00 -7.50 -12.85
CA GLU A 48 9.21 -6.49 -11.81
C GLU A 48 7.98 -6.32 -10.90
N ILE A 49 6.85 -6.96 -11.25
CA ILE A 49 5.64 -7.00 -10.41
C ILE A 49 5.79 -8.11 -9.36
N ASN A 50 6.65 -7.84 -8.39
CA ASN A 50 6.95 -8.75 -7.29
C ASN A 50 6.94 -7.97 -5.96
N CYS A 51 6.04 -8.31 -5.05
CA CYS A 51 5.80 -7.55 -3.82
C CYS A 51 5.35 -8.44 -2.65
N ASP A 52 6.08 -8.37 -1.53
CA ASP A 52 5.75 -9.04 -0.26
C ASP A 52 5.03 -8.13 0.74
N GLY A 53 4.54 -6.98 0.26
CA GLY A 53 3.76 -6.05 1.05
C GLY A 53 4.60 -4.96 1.71
N CYS A 54 3.94 -3.85 2.00
CA CYS A 54 4.58 -2.57 2.35
C CYS A 54 5.40 -2.63 3.66
N LEU A 55 4.93 -3.44 4.62
CA LEU A 55 5.57 -3.62 5.93
C LEU A 55 6.65 -4.71 5.93
N SER A 56 6.91 -5.37 4.79
CA SER A 56 7.96 -6.37 4.72
C SER A 56 9.34 -5.72 4.91
N SER A 57 10.22 -6.41 5.63
CA SER A 57 11.65 -6.10 5.75
C SER A 57 12.46 -6.61 4.56
N GLY A 58 11.84 -7.37 3.66
CA GLY A 58 12.47 -7.98 2.50
C GLY A 58 12.72 -7.01 1.34
N VAL A 59 13.53 -7.48 0.39
CA VAL A 59 13.91 -6.74 -0.83
C VAL A 59 12.85 -6.80 -1.93
N ARG A 60 11.89 -7.73 -1.86
CA ARG A 60 10.89 -7.93 -2.92
C ARG A 60 9.71 -6.99 -2.74
N LEU A 61 9.86 -5.80 -3.30
CA LEU A 61 8.87 -4.73 -3.34
C LEU A 61 8.70 -4.23 -4.77
N ILE A 62 7.50 -3.78 -5.10
CA ILE A 62 7.30 -3.07 -6.37
C ILE A 62 8.14 -1.80 -6.38
N GLY A 63 8.72 -1.46 -7.54
CA GLY A 63 9.75 -0.40 -7.67
C GLY A 63 9.42 0.90 -6.94
N PHE A 64 8.19 1.39 -7.08
CA PHE A 64 7.71 2.60 -6.41
C PHE A 64 7.85 2.58 -4.88
N CYS A 65 7.69 1.43 -4.23
CA CYS A 65 7.78 1.33 -2.77
C CYS A 65 9.19 1.64 -2.24
N ASN A 66 10.23 1.55 -3.08
CA ASN A 66 11.60 1.92 -2.71
C ASN A 66 11.78 3.43 -2.59
N THR A 67 10.97 4.22 -3.29
CA THR A 67 11.03 5.70 -3.29
C THR A 67 9.81 6.34 -2.62
N CYS A 68 8.93 5.54 -2.01
CA CYS A 68 7.71 6.04 -1.37
C CYS A 68 8.03 6.79 -0.06
N GLU A 69 7.82 8.11 -0.06
CA GLU A 69 8.07 8.97 1.10
C GLU A 69 7.21 8.60 2.32
N VAL A 70 5.97 8.16 2.11
CA VAL A 70 5.07 7.71 3.19
C VAL A 70 5.62 6.45 3.86
N ARG A 71 6.13 5.49 3.09
CA ARG A 71 6.76 4.28 3.62
C ARG A 71 8.03 4.62 4.39
N LYS A 72 8.91 5.44 3.80
CA LYS A 72 10.15 5.88 4.44
C LYS A 72 9.87 6.56 5.78
N CYS A 73 8.95 7.53 5.80
CA CYS A 73 8.55 8.23 7.02
C CYS A 73 7.96 7.29 8.08
N GLY A 74 7.15 6.31 7.66
CA GLY A 74 6.55 5.33 8.57
C GLY A 74 7.59 4.44 9.27
N ILE A 75 8.61 4.01 8.52
CA ILE A 75 9.76 3.26 9.05
C ILE A 75 10.55 4.12 10.02
N GLU A 76 10.93 5.34 9.62
CA GLU A 76 11.72 6.27 10.46
C GLU A 76 11.03 6.61 11.79
N LYS A 77 9.70 6.80 11.76
CA LYS A 77 8.90 7.08 12.96
C LYS A 77 8.53 5.83 13.75
N SER A 78 8.85 4.63 13.26
CA SER A 78 8.49 3.36 13.90
C SER A 78 6.99 3.24 14.22
N VAL A 79 6.12 3.80 13.36
CA VAL A 79 4.65 3.67 13.50
C VAL A 79 4.17 2.40 12.81
N ALA A 80 3.07 1.81 13.27
CA ALA A 80 2.49 0.63 12.62
C ALA A 80 1.87 0.95 11.25
N SER A 81 1.30 2.14 11.09
CA SER A 81 0.80 2.72 9.83
C SER A 81 0.45 4.19 10.07
N CYS A 82 0.10 4.95 9.02
CA CYS A 82 -0.40 6.31 9.23
C CYS A 82 -1.72 6.34 10.02
N LEU A 83 -2.50 5.25 10.09
CA LEU A 83 -3.72 5.17 10.92
C LEU A 83 -3.42 5.34 12.43
N ALA A 84 -2.19 5.02 12.84
CA ALA A 84 -1.71 5.13 14.22
C ALA A 84 -0.71 6.28 14.41
N CYS A 85 -0.51 7.12 13.40
CA CYS A 85 0.40 8.27 13.49
C CYS A 85 -0.37 9.50 13.98
N ASP A 86 0.16 10.16 15.01
CA ASP A 86 -0.46 11.35 15.63
C ASP A 86 -0.43 12.58 14.71
N ASP A 87 0.54 12.64 13.79
CA ASP A 87 0.67 13.75 12.84
C ASP A 87 -0.31 13.67 11.66
N ARG A 88 -1.26 12.74 11.71
CA ARG A 88 -2.16 12.48 10.58
C ARG A 88 -3.42 13.38 10.65
N PRO A 89 -3.86 13.96 9.51
CA PRO A 89 -3.23 13.91 8.19
C PRO A 89 -2.07 14.90 8.06
N CYS A 90 -1.00 14.48 7.38
CA CYS A 90 0.13 15.35 7.03
C CYS A 90 0.33 15.41 5.51
N ASP A 91 1.10 16.40 5.04
CA ASP A 91 1.32 16.65 3.62
C ASP A 91 1.83 15.45 2.83
N LYS A 92 2.72 14.63 3.42
CA LYS A 92 3.24 13.42 2.76
C LYS A 92 2.12 12.43 2.45
N LEU A 93 1.21 12.23 3.41
CA LEU A 93 0.07 11.33 3.23
C LEU A 93 -0.92 11.91 2.22
N ASN A 94 -1.23 13.21 2.32
CA ASN A 94 -2.17 13.88 1.42
C ASN A 94 -1.70 13.83 -0.04
N LYS A 95 -0.44 14.18 -0.31
CA LYS A 95 0.15 14.08 -1.65
C LYS A 95 0.12 12.66 -2.20
N PHE A 96 0.39 11.66 -1.35
CA PHE A 96 0.30 10.26 -1.77
C PHE A 96 -1.14 9.85 -2.08
N HIS A 97 -2.12 10.33 -1.31
CA HIS A 97 -3.55 10.08 -1.54
C HIS A 97 -4.10 10.78 -2.78
N GLU A 98 -3.53 11.91 -3.19
CA GLU A 98 -3.79 12.54 -4.50
C GLU A 98 -3.23 11.68 -5.64
N PHE A 99 -1.99 11.19 -5.50
CA PHE A 99 -1.38 10.28 -6.47
C PHE A 99 -2.11 8.92 -6.54
N SER A 100 -2.61 8.41 -5.41
CA SER A 100 -3.30 7.13 -5.31
C SER A 100 -4.65 7.29 -4.59
N PRO A 101 -5.72 7.69 -5.31
CA PRO A 101 -7.05 7.84 -4.73
C PRO A 101 -7.60 6.54 -4.12
N GLY A 102 -7.24 5.37 -4.68
CA GLY A 102 -7.60 4.07 -4.11
C GLY A 102 -7.02 3.85 -2.71
N ALA A 103 -5.80 4.32 -2.46
CA ALA A 103 -5.22 4.27 -1.12
C ALA A 103 -5.97 5.16 -0.13
N LYS A 104 -6.42 6.34 -0.56
CA LYS A 104 -7.26 7.25 0.26
C LYS A 104 -8.56 6.59 0.68
N VAL A 105 -9.29 6.01 -0.27
CA VAL A 105 -10.57 5.33 -0.01
C VAL A 105 -10.38 4.17 0.97
N SER A 106 -9.35 3.35 0.77
CA SER A 106 -9.02 2.26 1.70
C SER A 106 -8.67 2.79 3.09
N PHE A 107 -7.87 3.85 3.16
CA PHE A 107 -7.46 4.50 4.41
C PHE A 107 -8.67 5.01 5.22
N GLU A 108 -9.57 5.75 4.57
CA GLU A 108 -10.77 6.28 5.21
C GLU A 108 -11.74 5.19 5.67
N ALA A 109 -11.85 4.09 4.91
CA ALA A 109 -12.64 2.94 5.32
C ALA A 109 -12.08 2.28 6.59
N LEU A 110 -10.76 2.14 6.68
CA LEU A 110 -10.09 1.61 7.87
C LEU A 110 -10.28 2.52 9.10
N LEU A 111 -10.26 3.85 8.91
CA LEU A 111 -10.59 4.78 10.00
C LEU A 111 -12.00 4.56 10.54
N ARG A 112 -13.00 4.49 9.67
CA ARG A 112 -14.40 4.27 10.09
C ARG A 112 -14.56 2.95 10.84
N LYS A 113 -13.93 1.88 10.36
CA LYS A 113 -13.92 0.58 11.04
C LYS A 113 -13.28 0.68 12.44
N LYS A 114 -12.15 1.37 12.55
CA LYS A 114 -11.47 1.57 13.84
C LYS A 114 -12.37 2.34 14.81
N THR A 115 -12.99 3.45 14.38
CA THR A 115 -13.92 4.23 15.21
C THR A 115 -15.11 3.40 15.66
N ASN A 116 -15.71 2.60 14.79
CA ASN A 116 -16.84 1.75 15.17
C ASN A 116 -16.45 0.68 16.18
N ASN A 117 -15.25 0.11 16.12
CA ASN A 117 -14.77 -0.85 17.11
C ASN A 117 -14.55 -0.23 18.51
N TYR A 118 -14.38 1.10 18.60
CA TYR A 118 -14.27 1.82 19.88
C TYR A 118 -15.62 2.26 20.46
N ILE A 119 -16.72 2.15 19.71
CA ILE A 119 -18.08 2.56 20.16
C ILE A 119 -18.87 1.37 20.74
N ILE A 120 -18.40 0.12 20.57
CA ILE A 120 -19.05 -1.10 21.07
C ILE A 120 -18.43 -1.57 22.41
N ILE A 121 -18.03 -0.63 23.27
CA ILE A 121 -17.58 -0.91 24.66
C ILE A 121 -18.31 -0.02 25.63
#